data_AF-A0AA97EZP1-F1
#
_entry.id   AF-A0AA97EZP1-F1
#
_cell.length_a   1.000
_cell.length_b   1.000
_cell.length_c   1.000
_cell.angle_alpha   90.00
_cell.angle_beta   90.00
_cell.angle_gamma   90.00
#
_symmetry.space_group_name_H-M   'P 1'
#
loop_
_entity.id
_entity.type
_entity.pdbx_description
1 polymer ?
#
loop_
_entity_poly.entity_id
_entity_poly.type
_entity_poly.pdbx_seq_one_letter_code
_entity_poly.pdbx_strand_id
1 'polypeptide(L)'
;MNFIDAISVLSKSSSYAVSTESDLDAALSAIKSDLYVVMPIEEHLFELLESIKEDSKKVIFLCGSSGDGKSELLLRAREKFNRPYIKFHLDATHSFAPHDSAVDTLNKLFNEYEVGHHSLVIAINIGMLGNYAAAAENKNIGYVLKKYLEKKQVSDGYEFLSFEDYPKFDITRDDYHAEFISKIFEKITNSESLIYKVYSESKDAGLKSQEKIIFINYNLLCSNEIQKVIIDLLLKVRLYRNQFITTRTLLDLIYELVIGEGYIFDNIFISRNNEILEKLSEFDPVFLKTKLIDRFLISYQLKETSEKFENFKREIFEKFYLEPLDSSHSYIRLFYFLKFYELKYNFHKEFEDDFSEKLLNDFLNIYRYHKFLEVDSSLIKKLRDYYNNDLLASLRNYINKKSPYLSMDQYLIREYGGYQVIANLKFSADLGALKQNVVNVNGSSFYVFLKVKDCGEVEFPVDINLFELLMKLKSGYRPNKNDRSVVILLNEIVNRIITLGNKSKELTFKNIEKDSIKEMTFTFEDDYIEVSM
;
A
#
# COMPACT_ATOMS: atom_id res chain seq x y z
N MET A 1 -4.55 -16.60 -33.81
CA MET A 1 -4.19 -16.48 -32.39
C MET A 1 -5.45 -16.76 -31.60
N ASN A 2 -5.45 -17.73 -30.68
CA ASN A 2 -6.60 -17.98 -29.81
C ASN A 2 -6.63 -16.92 -28.68
N PHE A 3 -7.79 -16.73 -28.05
CA PHE A 3 -7.94 -15.84 -26.91
C PHE A 3 -7.04 -16.22 -25.73
N ILE A 4 -6.85 -17.51 -25.48
CA ILE A 4 -5.93 -17.99 -24.43
C ILE A 4 -4.47 -17.62 -24.75
N ASP A 5 -4.06 -17.71 -26.02
CA ASP A 5 -2.71 -17.29 -26.41
C ASP A 5 -2.54 -15.78 -26.21
N ALA A 6 -3.57 -14.99 -26.56
CA ALA A 6 -3.56 -13.54 -26.41
C ALA A 6 -3.45 -13.12 -24.94
N ILE A 7 -4.22 -13.76 -24.04
CA ILE A 7 -4.21 -13.42 -22.62
C ILE A 7 -2.96 -13.93 -21.89
N SER A 8 -2.29 -14.96 -22.42
CA SER A 8 -1.03 -15.48 -21.87
C SER A 8 0.11 -14.45 -21.85
N VAL A 9 0.03 -13.40 -22.67
CA VAL A 9 0.97 -12.26 -22.64
C VAL A 9 1.04 -11.59 -21.26
N LEU A 10 -0.05 -11.65 -20.49
CA LEU A 10 -0.15 -11.08 -19.15
C LEU A 10 0.59 -11.89 -18.08
N SER A 11 0.87 -13.17 -18.33
CA SER A 11 1.49 -14.06 -17.35
C SER A 11 2.95 -13.69 -17.06
N LYS A 12 3.37 -13.79 -15.80
CA LYS A 12 4.77 -13.54 -15.39
C LYS A 12 5.78 -14.50 -16.03
N SER A 13 5.34 -15.70 -16.43
CA SER A 13 6.18 -16.71 -17.08
C SER A 13 6.28 -16.52 -18.60
N SER A 14 5.53 -15.57 -19.15
CA SER A 14 5.57 -15.23 -20.56
C SER A 14 6.95 -14.68 -20.95
N SER A 15 7.46 -15.08 -22.11
CA SER A 15 8.65 -14.45 -22.69
C SER A 15 8.45 -12.95 -22.93
N TYR A 16 7.20 -12.49 -23.02
CA TYR A 16 6.83 -11.09 -23.20
C TYR A 16 6.77 -10.31 -21.87
N ALA A 17 6.91 -10.97 -20.72
CA ALA A 17 6.92 -10.34 -19.39
C ALA A 17 8.22 -9.56 -19.09
N VAL A 18 9.27 -9.78 -19.89
CA VAL A 18 10.53 -9.02 -19.86
C VAL A 18 10.82 -8.52 -21.26
N SER A 19 11.11 -7.22 -21.39
CA SER A 19 11.50 -6.67 -22.68
C SER A 19 12.94 -7.02 -23.00
N THR A 20 13.12 -7.76 -24.11
CA THR A 20 14.41 -8.11 -24.69
C THR A 20 14.45 -7.62 -26.14
N GLU A 21 15.64 -7.46 -26.72
CA GLU A 21 15.81 -6.92 -28.08
C GLU A 21 15.32 -7.88 -29.19
N SER A 22 14.76 -9.04 -28.85
CA SER A 22 14.34 -10.08 -29.79
C SER A 22 12.98 -10.68 -29.42
N ASP A 23 11.89 -9.94 -29.62
CA ASP A 23 10.53 -10.48 -29.52
C ASP A 23 10.19 -11.27 -30.82
N LEU A 24 9.79 -12.55 -30.68
CA LEU A 24 9.73 -13.53 -31.78
C LEU A 24 8.40 -13.59 -32.54
N ASP A 25 7.27 -13.17 -31.93
CA ASP A 25 5.93 -13.17 -32.55
C ASP A 25 5.39 -11.73 -32.68
N ALA A 26 5.13 -11.30 -33.91
CA ALA A 26 4.63 -9.96 -34.21
C ALA A 26 3.23 -9.70 -33.62
N ALA A 27 2.36 -10.71 -33.53
CA ALA A 27 1.01 -10.54 -32.99
C ALA A 27 1.03 -10.36 -31.47
N LEU A 28 1.84 -11.14 -30.76
CA LEU A 28 2.00 -11.02 -29.30
C LEU A 28 2.77 -9.75 -28.92
N SER A 29 3.74 -9.34 -29.74
CA SER A 29 4.44 -8.06 -29.60
C SER A 29 3.49 -6.86 -29.77
N ALA A 30 2.52 -6.96 -30.68
CA ALA A 30 1.49 -5.95 -30.85
C ALA A 30 0.57 -5.84 -29.62
N ILE A 31 0.18 -6.98 -29.02
CA ILE A 31 -0.58 -6.97 -27.75
C ILE A 31 0.23 -6.32 -26.63
N LYS A 32 1.50 -6.70 -26.47
CA LYS A 32 2.39 -6.10 -25.46
C LYS A 32 2.49 -4.59 -25.62
N SER A 33 2.58 -4.12 -26.86
CA SER A 33 2.61 -2.68 -27.17
C SER A 33 1.28 -1.99 -26.85
N ASP A 34 0.15 -2.65 -27.13
CA ASP A 34 -1.19 -2.12 -26.82
C ASP A 34 -1.43 -1.99 -25.30
N LEU A 35 -0.82 -2.87 -24.50
CA LEU A 35 -0.88 -2.85 -23.03
C LEU A 35 -0.07 -1.72 -22.38
N TYR A 36 0.75 -0.98 -23.13
CA TYR A 36 1.59 0.06 -22.56
C TYR A 36 0.76 1.21 -21.97
N VAL A 37 1.06 1.57 -20.72
CA VAL A 37 0.45 2.70 -20.02
C VAL A 37 1.56 3.65 -19.58
N VAL A 38 1.50 4.88 -20.08
CA VAL A 38 2.44 5.95 -19.71
C VAL A 38 2.23 6.31 -18.24
N MET A 39 3.32 6.33 -17.48
CA MET A 39 3.35 6.73 -16.07
C MET A 39 3.96 8.14 -15.92
N PRO A 40 3.59 8.93 -14.89
CA PRO A 40 4.14 10.28 -14.71
C PRO A 40 5.68 10.31 -14.54
N ILE A 41 6.29 9.22 -14.06
CA ILE A 41 7.76 9.08 -14.01
C ILE A 41 8.42 9.13 -15.39
N GLU A 42 7.72 8.68 -16.45
CA GLU A 42 8.20 8.77 -17.83
C GLU A 42 8.31 10.23 -18.27
N GLU A 43 7.29 11.03 -17.98
CA GLU A 43 7.25 12.46 -18.31
C GLU A 43 8.39 13.19 -17.59
N HIS A 44 8.57 12.95 -16.29
CA HIS A 44 9.67 13.53 -15.51
C HIS A 44 11.05 13.09 -16.03
N LEU A 45 11.21 11.82 -16.40
CA LEU A 45 12.46 11.34 -17.01
C LEU A 45 12.74 12.05 -18.33
N PHE A 46 11.72 12.22 -19.17
CA PHE A 46 11.86 12.87 -20.47
C PHE A 46 12.19 14.36 -20.32
N GLU A 47 11.58 15.06 -19.36
CA GLU A 47 11.93 16.45 -19.02
C GLU A 47 13.40 16.57 -18.58
N LEU A 48 13.87 15.67 -17.72
CA LEU A 48 15.28 15.66 -17.32
C LEU A 48 16.21 15.42 -18.50
N LEU A 49 15.88 14.46 -19.38
CA LEU A 49 16.66 14.14 -20.58
C LEU A 49 16.68 15.30 -21.60
N GLU A 50 15.56 16.02 -21.75
CA GLU A 50 15.47 17.22 -22.59
C GLU A 50 16.39 18.33 -22.09
N SER A 51 16.54 18.46 -20.76
CA SER A 51 17.42 19.45 -20.13
C SER A 51 18.92 19.18 -20.34
N ILE A 52 19.31 17.97 -20.73
CA ILE A 52 20.73 17.58 -20.91
C ILE A 52 21.28 18.17 -22.21
N LYS A 53 22.37 18.93 -22.06
CA LYS A 53 23.18 19.50 -23.15
C LYS A 53 24.51 18.74 -23.28
N GLU A 54 25.24 19.00 -24.36
CA GLU A 54 26.52 18.35 -24.65
C GLU A 54 27.62 18.64 -23.60
N ASP A 55 27.57 19.81 -22.96
CA ASP A 55 28.45 20.23 -21.86
C ASP A 55 27.97 19.76 -20.48
N SER A 56 26.79 19.12 -20.40
CA SER A 56 26.24 18.63 -19.15
C SER A 56 26.86 17.30 -18.73
N LYS A 57 27.28 17.22 -17.47
CA LYS A 57 27.73 15.98 -16.84
C LYS A 57 26.85 15.66 -15.64
N LYS A 58 25.81 14.84 -15.88
CA LYS A 58 24.83 14.41 -14.86
C LYS A 58 24.71 12.90 -14.82
N VAL A 59 24.32 12.37 -13.66
CA VAL A 59 23.85 10.98 -13.51
C VAL A 59 22.38 11.00 -13.15
N ILE A 60 21.55 10.30 -13.93
CA ILE A 60 20.13 10.07 -13.63
C ILE A 60 19.96 8.61 -13.22
N PHE A 61 19.55 8.41 -11.97
CA PHE A 61 19.21 7.10 -11.44
C PHE A 61 17.71 6.84 -11.60
N LEU A 62 17.37 5.82 -12.38
CA LEU A 62 16.02 5.26 -12.44
C LEU A 62 15.92 4.09 -11.46
N CYS A 63 15.37 4.35 -10.29
CA CYS A 63 15.28 3.43 -9.17
C CYS A 63 13.91 2.74 -9.09
N GLY A 64 13.88 1.45 -8.77
CA GLY A 64 12.61 0.75 -8.53
C GLY A 64 12.76 -0.75 -8.33
N SER A 65 11.67 -1.43 -8.02
CA SER A 65 11.61 -2.87 -7.78
C SER A 65 11.58 -3.68 -9.08
N SER A 66 11.81 -4.99 -8.97
CA SER A 66 11.71 -5.91 -10.11
C SER A 66 10.27 -5.97 -10.64
N GLY A 67 10.06 -5.69 -11.92
CA GLY A 67 8.72 -5.72 -12.55
C GLY A 67 8.00 -4.36 -12.66
N ASP A 68 8.64 -3.27 -12.26
CA ASP A 68 8.07 -1.90 -12.38
C ASP A 68 8.10 -1.32 -13.81
N GLY A 69 8.78 -1.99 -14.74
CA GLY A 69 8.92 -1.48 -16.13
C GLY A 69 10.15 -0.59 -16.36
N LYS A 70 11.13 -0.59 -15.45
CA LYS A 70 12.38 0.18 -15.59
C LYS A 70 13.08 -0.01 -16.95
N SER A 71 13.26 -1.27 -17.37
CA SER A 71 13.95 -1.60 -18.61
C SER A 71 13.17 -1.12 -19.83
N GLU A 72 11.83 -1.26 -19.80
CA GLU A 72 10.95 -0.77 -20.87
C GLU A 72 11.02 0.76 -21.00
N LEU A 73 10.90 1.47 -19.87
CA LEU A 73 11.04 2.93 -19.84
C LEU A 73 12.41 3.39 -20.35
N LEU A 74 13.48 2.70 -19.96
CA LEU A 74 14.84 3.04 -20.40
C LEU A 74 15.05 2.77 -21.90
N LEU A 75 14.47 1.70 -22.46
CA LEU A 75 14.51 1.43 -23.90
C LEU A 75 13.82 2.53 -24.69
N ARG A 76 12.62 2.95 -24.26
CA ARG A 76 11.89 4.06 -24.89
C ARG A 76 12.63 5.39 -24.78
N ALA A 77 13.24 5.65 -23.62
CA ALA A 77 14.10 6.82 -23.42
C ALA A 77 15.31 6.78 -24.36
N ARG A 78 15.96 5.63 -24.53
CA ARG A 78 17.08 5.44 -25.45
C ARG A 78 16.68 5.69 -26.90
N GLU A 79 15.54 5.18 -27.33
CA GLU A 79 15.01 5.38 -28.70
C GLU A 79 14.71 6.86 -28.97
N LYS A 80 14.07 7.55 -28.03
CA LYS A 80 13.68 8.97 -28.18
C LYS A 80 14.86 9.93 -28.03
N PHE A 81 15.83 9.63 -27.16
CA PHE A 81 16.94 10.51 -26.79
C PHE A 81 18.31 9.93 -27.17
N ASN A 82 18.40 9.30 -28.35
CA ASN A 82 19.65 8.75 -28.87
C ASN A 82 20.65 9.88 -29.24
N ARG A 83 21.35 10.39 -28.23
CA ARG A 83 22.32 11.48 -28.31
C ARG A 83 23.69 10.97 -27.88
N PRO A 84 24.79 11.33 -28.57
CA PRO A 84 26.12 10.77 -28.29
C PRO A 84 26.66 11.13 -26.89
N TYR A 85 26.17 12.23 -26.30
CA TYR A 85 26.54 12.70 -24.97
C TYR A 85 25.63 12.16 -23.84
N ILE A 86 24.72 11.22 -24.13
CA ILE A 86 23.89 10.52 -23.15
C ILE A 86 24.14 9.02 -23.27
N LYS A 87 24.67 8.41 -22.21
CA LYS A 87 24.90 6.96 -22.14
C LYS A 87 23.81 6.30 -21.31
N PHE A 88 23.09 5.35 -21.92
CA PHE A 88 22.09 4.54 -21.24
C PHE A 88 22.69 3.21 -20.79
N HIS A 89 22.45 2.83 -19.54
CA HIS A 89 22.85 1.53 -19.00
C HIS A 89 21.64 0.76 -18.48
N LEU A 90 21.25 -0.27 -19.25
CA LEU A 90 20.15 -1.17 -18.94
C LEU A 90 20.57 -2.14 -17.83
N ASP A 91 19.71 -2.29 -16.82
CA ASP A 91 19.83 -3.26 -15.74
C ASP A 91 21.26 -3.44 -15.19
N ALA A 92 21.68 -2.48 -14.35
CA ALA A 92 23.01 -2.44 -13.77
C ALA A 92 23.35 -3.60 -12.80
N THR A 93 22.49 -4.61 -12.72
CA THR A 93 22.60 -5.74 -11.80
C THR A 93 22.99 -7.05 -12.49
N HIS A 94 22.90 -7.11 -13.83
CA HIS A 94 23.37 -8.26 -14.61
C HIS A 94 24.81 -8.02 -15.09
N SER A 95 25.77 -8.74 -14.49
CA SER A 95 27.12 -8.81 -15.04
C SER A 95 27.11 -9.66 -16.31
N PHE A 96 27.62 -9.10 -17.41
CA PHE A 96 27.84 -9.85 -18.65
C PHE A 96 29.05 -10.81 -18.55
N ALA A 97 29.83 -10.70 -17.46
CA ALA A 97 31.02 -11.52 -17.20
C ALA A 97 30.77 -12.53 -16.06
N PRO A 98 31.13 -13.82 -16.21
CA PRO A 98 30.85 -14.89 -15.22
C PRO A 98 31.45 -14.69 -13.82
N HIS A 99 32.36 -13.73 -13.64
CA HIS A 99 33.15 -13.55 -12.42
C HIS A 99 32.99 -12.18 -11.74
N ASP A 100 32.32 -11.22 -12.39
CA ASP A 100 32.13 -9.88 -11.81
C ASP A 100 30.88 -9.85 -10.93
N SER A 101 30.99 -9.26 -9.74
CA SER A 101 29.81 -8.92 -8.94
C SER A 101 29.09 -7.71 -9.54
N ALA A 102 27.82 -7.52 -9.15
CA ALA A 102 27.08 -6.31 -9.52
C ALA A 102 27.76 -5.02 -8.99
N VAL A 103 28.45 -5.08 -7.85
CA VAL A 103 29.24 -3.96 -7.32
C VAL A 103 30.42 -3.65 -8.23
N ASP A 104 31.14 -4.67 -8.70
CA ASP A 104 32.28 -4.49 -9.62
C ASP A 104 31.83 -3.90 -10.96
N THR A 105 30.67 -4.34 -11.45
CA THR A 105 30.05 -3.82 -12.68
C THR A 105 29.73 -2.33 -12.54
N LEU A 106 29.15 -1.94 -11.40
CA LEU A 106 28.87 -0.54 -11.10
C LEU A 106 30.15 0.29 -10.94
N ASN A 107 31.20 -0.24 -10.29
CA ASN A 107 32.49 0.44 -10.19
C ASN A 107 33.08 0.73 -11.58
N LYS A 108 33.09 -0.25 -12.49
CA LYS A 108 33.55 -0.05 -13.88
C LYS A 108 32.73 1.03 -14.58
N LEU A 109 31.40 0.97 -14.48
CA LEU A 109 30.50 1.96 -15.10
C LEU A 109 30.77 3.38 -14.60
N PHE A 110 30.93 3.56 -13.29
CA PHE A 110 31.17 4.88 -12.72
C PHE A 110 32.58 5.39 -12.99
N ASN A 111 33.59 4.51 -13.03
CA ASN A 111 34.94 4.88 -13.45
C ASN A 111 34.95 5.37 -14.92
N GLU A 112 34.21 4.71 -15.81
CA GLU A 112 34.03 5.19 -17.20
C GLU A 112 33.31 6.54 -17.27
N TYR A 113 32.29 6.75 -16.42
CA TYR A 113 31.59 8.04 -16.33
C TYR A 113 32.50 9.16 -15.82
N GLU A 114 33.37 8.90 -14.85
CA GLU A 114 34.30 9.91 -14.33
C GLU A 114 35.28 10.38 -15.40
N VAL A 115 35.82 9.47 -16.20
CA VAL A 115 36.73 9.80 -17.30
C VAL A 115 35.98 10.39 -18.51
N GLY A 116 34.72 10.01 -18.71
CA GLY A 116 33.92 10.42 -19.86
C GLY A 116 33.40 11.87 -19.80
N HIS A 117 33.09 12.40 -20.99
CA HIS A 117 32.35 13.65 -21.20
C HIS A 117 30.91 13.36 -21.65
N HIS A 118 30.18 12.58 -20.86
CA HIS A 118 28.79 12.23 -21.13
C HIS A 118 27.98 12.24 -19.85
N SER A 119 26.67 12.45 -19.98
CA SER A 119 25.70 12.17 -18.92
C SER A 119 25.32 10.69 -18.92
N LEU A 120 25.07 10.12 -17.74
CA LEU A 120 24.77 8.71 -17.54
C LEU A 120 23.33 8.53 -17.06
N VAL A 121 22.58 7.62 -17.67
CA VAL A 121 21.23 7.24 -17.24
C VAL A 121 21.24 5.75 -16.93
N ILE A 122 20.94 5.40 -15.69
CA ILE A 122 21.10 4.05 -15.17
C ILE A 122 19.81 3.55 -14.53
N ALA A 123 19.33 2.38 -14.97
CA ALA A 123 18.24 1.67 -14.29
C ALA A 123 18.81 0.71 -13.25
N ILE A 124 18.40 0.85 -11.98
CA ILE A 124 18.93 0.05 -10.88
C ILE A 124 17.85 -0.30 -9.84
N ASN A 125 17.98 -1.47 -9.22
CA ASN A 125 17.14 -1.85 -8.09
C ASN A 125 17.59 -1.10 -6.81
N ILE A 126 16.65 -0.56 -6.03
CA ILE A 126 16.92 0.18 -4.79
C ILE A 126 17.77 -0.65 -3.82
N GLY A 127 17.49 -1.95 -3.67
CA GLY A 127 18.30 -2.83 -2.81
C GLY A 127 19.76 -2.92 -3.26
N MET A 128 20.00 -2.94 -4.57
CA MET A 128 21.35 -2.96 -5.14
C MET A 128 22.05 -1.63 -5.04
N LEU A 129 21.30 -0.52 -5.12
CA LEU A 129 21.81 0.82 -4.85
C LEU A 129 22.33 0.92 -3.40
N GLY A 130 21.62 0.32 -2.43
CA GLY A 130 22.08 0.21 -1.04
C GLY A 130 23.37 -0.60 -0.89
N ASN A 131 23.45 -1.77 -1.54
CA ASN A 131 24.65 -2.60 -1.52
C ASN A 131 25.87 -1.86 -2.11
N TYR A 132 25.67 -1.18 -3.24
CA TYR A 132 26.73 -0.40 -3.87
C TYR A 132 27.15 0.79 -3.00
N ALA A 133 26.20 1.53 -2.41
CA ALA A 133 26.49 2.66 -1.53
C ALA A 133 27.39 2.27 -0.33
N ALA A 134 27.30 1.03 0.14
CA ALA A 134 28.16 0.49 1.19
C ALA A 134 29.57 0.10 0.71
N ALA A 135 29.70 -0.42 -0.51
CA ALA A 135 30.92 -1.04 -1.04
C ALA A 135 31.58 -0.28 -2.21
N ALA A 136 31.11 0.91 -2.56
CA ALA A 136 31.60 1.69 -3.69
C ALA A 136 33.09 2.04 -3.55
N GLU A 137 33.88 1.78 -4.60
CA GLU A 137 35.26 2.25 -4.69
C GLU A 137 35.32 3.78 -4.79
N ASN A 138 34.37 4.34 -5.54
CA ASN A 138 34.17 5.78 -5.63
C ASN A 138 33.46 6.31 -4.38
N LYS A 139 34.24 6.88 -3.46
CA LYS A 139 33.73 7.42 -2.19
C LYS A 139 32.72 8.56 -2.37
N ASN A 140 32.84 9.36 -3.43
CA ASN A 140 31.91 10.47 -3.67
C ASN A 140 30.53 9.93 -4.06
N ILE A 141 30.48 9.03 -5.04
CA ILE A 141 29.22 8.40 -5.47
C ILE A 141 28.61 7.58 -4.33
N GLY A 142 29.42 6.81 -3.61
CA GLY A 142 28.95 6.07 -2.43
C GLY A 142 28.34 6.98 -1.36
N TYR A 143 28.93 8.16 -1.13
CA TYR A 143 28.39 9.17 -0.20
C TYR A 143 27.06 9.76 -0.69
N VAL A 144 26.98 10.16 -1.97
CA VAL A 144 25.75 10.69 -2.58
C VAL A 144 24.61 9.67 -2.46
N LEU A 145 24.88 8.39 -2.77
CA LEU A 145 23.88 7.33 -2.67
C LEU A 145 23.43 7.06 -1.24
N LYS A 146 24.35 7.04 -0.26
CA LYS A 146 23.99 6.92 1.17
C LYS A 146 23.09 8.09 1.61
N LYS A 147 23.46 9.31 1.23
CA LYS A 147 22.71 10.52 1.56
C LYS A 147 21.30 10.50 0.95
N TYR A 148 21.15 10.01 -0.27
CA TYR A 148 19.85 9.81 -0.90
C TYR A 148 19.02 8.72 -0.19
N LEU A 149 19.62 7.56 0.14
CA LEU A 149 18.91 6.47 0.81
C LEU A 149 18.43 6.84 2.23
N GLU A 150 19.22 7.61 2.97
CA GLU A 150 18.90 7.99 4.35
C GLU A 150 17.95 9.20 4.45
N LYS A 151 18.14 10.20 3.57
CA LYS A 151 17.48 11.51 3.71
C LYS A 151 16.69 11.94 2.48
N LYS A 152 16.65 11.11 1.42
CA LYS A 152 16.08 11.46 0.10
C LYS A 152 16.61 12.80 -0.45
N GLN A 153 17.82 13.18 -0.05
CA GLN A 153 18.44 14.43 -0.46
C GLN A 153 19.14 14.27 -1.81
N VAL A 154 18.74 15.10 -2.77
CA VAL A 154 19.37 15.21 -4.10
C VAL A 154 20.67 16.01 -3.98
N SER A 155 21.66 15.71 -4.83
CA SER A 155 22.96 16.40 -4.86
C SER A 155 23.22 16.94 -6.27
N ASP A 156 23.91 18.07 -6.38
CA ASP A 156 24.19 18.69 -7.68
C ASP A 156 24.85 17.71 -8.66
N GLY A 157 24.25 17.56 -9.84
CA GLY A 157 24.71 16.63 -10.88
C GLY A 157 24.20 15.18 -10.74
N TYR A 158 23.43 14.85 -9.70
CA TYR A 158 22.86 13.53 -9.47
C TYR A 158 21.35 13.62 -9.24
N GLU A 159 20.57 13.10 -10.18
CA GLU A 159 19.11 13.05 -10.11
C GLU A 159 18.63 11.64 -9.80
N PHE A 160 17.60 11.52 -8.97
CA PHE A 160 17.01 10.24 -8.58
C PHE A 160 15.52 10.23 -8.89
N LEU A 161 15.09 9.29 -9.73
CA LEU A 161 13.70 9.03 -10.03
C LEU A 161 13.35 7.64 -9.50
N SER A 162 12.58 7.57 -8.41
CA SER A 162 12.10 6.30 -7.86
C SER A 162 10.68 6.02 -8.29
N PHE A 163 10.39 4.81 -8.77
CA PHE A 163 9.02 4.34 -9.02
C PHE A 163 8.15 4.38 -7.75
N GLU A 164 8.75 4.31 -6.55
CA GLU A 164 8.02 4.43 -5.28
C GLU A 164 7.44 5.82 -5.04
N ASP A 165 8.03 6.86 -5.65
CA ASP A 165 7.58 8.24 -5.52
C ASP A 165 6.34 8.52 -6.39
N TYR A 166 5.94 7.55 -7.23
CA TYR A 166 4.77 7.61 -8.11
C TYR A 166 3.76 6.52 -7.70
N PRO A 167 3.02 6.73 -6.60
CA PRO A 167 2.14 5.71 -6.06
C PRO A 167 1.00 5.39 -7.03
N LYS A 168 0.66 4.10 -7.13
CA LYS A 168 -0.45 3.62 -7.98
C LYS A 168 -1.82 3.91 -7.41
N PHE A 169 -1.88 4.31 -6.14
CA PHE A 169 -3.08 4.77 -5.46
C PHE A 169 -2.82 6.16 -4.91
N ASP A 170 -3.72 7.09 -5.21
CA ASP A 170 -3.70 8.42 -4.65
C ASP A 170 -4.98 8.69 -3.86
N ILE A 171 -4.86 8.92 -2.55
CA ILE A 171 -6.00 9.25 -1.71
C ILE A 171 -6.37 10.72 -1.96
N THR A 172 -7.57 10.97 -2.48
CA THR A 172 -8.09 12.31 -2.75
C THR A 172 -9.00 12.79 -1.62
N ARG A 173 -9.59 13.99 -1.76
CA ARG A 173 -10.43 14.59 -0.71
C ARG A 173 -11.68 13.78 -0.43
N ASP A 174 -12.31 13.27 -1.47
CA ASP A 174 -13.61 12.61 -1.38
C ASP A 174 -13.50 11.09 -1.54
N ASP A 175 -12.50 10.61 -2.29
CA ASP A 175 -12.31 9.18 -2.55
C ASP A 175 -10.81 8.81 -2.61
N TYR A 176 -10.46 7.80 -3.39
CA TYR A 176 -9.11 7.50 -3.82
C TYR A 176 -9.12 7.22 -5.33
N HIS A 177 -8.00 7.46 -6.00
CA HIS A 177 -7.83 7.19 -7.43
C HIS A 177 -6.75 6.15 -7.65
N ALA A 178 -7.02 5.23 -8.56
CA ALA A 178 -6.09 4.21 -9.01
C ALA A 178 -5.92 4.32 -10.54
N GLU A 179 -5.48 5.49 -11.01
CA GLU A 179 -5.51 5.84 -12.44
C GLU A 179 -4.70 4.85 -13.28
N PHE A 180 -3.48 4.53 -12.85
CA PHE A 180 -2.63 3.55 -13.54
C PHE A 180 -3.30 2.18 -13.65
N ILE A 181 -3.88 1.69 -12.55
CA ILE A 181 -4.53 0.37 -12.50
C ILE A 181 -5.79 0.38 -13.40
N SER A 182 -6.56 1.46 -13.35
CA SER A 182 -7.77 1.62 -14.17
C SER A 182 -7.44 1.65 -15.66
N LYS A 183 -6.37 2.37 -16.06
CA LYS A 183 -5.86 2.38 -17.43
C LYS A 183 -5.41 1.00 -17.89
N ILE A 184 -4.78 0.20 -17.03
CA ILE A 184 -4.40 -1.19 -17.35
C ILE A 184 -5.64 -2.05 -17.58
N PHE A 185 -6.66 -1.97 -16.72
CA PHE A 185 -7.92 -2.66 -16.95
C PHE A 185 -8.55 -2.24 -18.28
N GLU A 186 -8.62 -0.94 -18.56
CA GLU A 186 -9.12 -0.42 -19.82
C GLU A 186 -8.35 -0.97 -21.02
N LYS A 187 -7.01 -1.00 -20.98
CA LYS A 187 -6.19 -1.60 -22.04
C LYS A 187 -6.44 -3.09 -22.25
N ILE A 188 -6.94 -3.80 -21.25
CA ILE A 188 -7.25 -5.22 -21.34
C ILE A 188 -8.69 -5.47 -21.76
N THR A 189 -9.65 -4.63 -21.36
CA THR A 189 -11.09 -4.91 -21.48
C THR A 189 -11.86 -3.98 -22.39
N ASN A 190 -11.28 -2.85 -22.82
CA ASN A 190 -11.95 -1.91 -23.72
C ASN A 190 -12.21 -2.58 -25.08
N SER A 191 -13.32 -2.24 -25.72
CA SER A 191 -13.68 -2.75 -27.06
C SER A 191 -12.62 -2.54 -28.14
N GLU A 192 -11.76 -1.52 -27.99
CA GLU A 192 -10.69 -1.23 -28.93
C GLU A 192 -9.42 -2.06 -28.69
N SER A 193 -9.28 -2.66 -27.50
CA SER A 193 -8.15 -3.52 -27.13
C SER A 193 -8.01 -4.71 -28.06
N LEU A 194 -6.77 -5.08 -28.39
CA LEU A 194 -6.51 -6.29 -29.17
C LEU A 194 -7.00 -7.55 -28.44
N ILE A 195 -6.86 -7.61 -27.11
CA ILE A 195 -7.32 -8.76 -26.30
C ILE A 195 -8.84 -8.89 -26.39
N TYR A 196 -9.56 -7.77 -26.27
CA TYR A 196 -11.03 -7.78 -26.36
C TYR A 196 -11.52 -8.20 -27.74
N LYS A 197 -10.88 -7.73 -28.82
CA LYS A 197 -11.24 -8.12 -30.18
C LYS A 197 -11.14 -9.63 -30.38
N VAL A 198 -10.03 -10.22 -29.96
CA VAL A 198 -9.82 -11.68 -30.04
C VAL A 198 -10.83 -12.44 -29.17
N TYR A 199 -11.16 -11.93 -27.98
CA TYR A 199 -12.22 -12.48 -27.14
C TYR A 199 -13.59 -12.45 -27.84
N SER A 200 -13.97 -11.29 -28.40
CA SER A 200 -15.27 -11.10 -29.02
C SER A 200 -15.48 -12.00 -30.23
N GLU A 201 -14.43 -12.27 -31.01
CA GLU A 201 -14.48 -13.18 -32.16
C GLU A 201 -14.66 -14.65 -31.74
N SER A 202 -14.15 -15.03 -30.56
CA SER A 202 -14.16 -16.41 -30.07
C SER A 202 -15.21 -16.71 -29.00
N LYS A 203 -15.94 -15.69 -28.51
CA LYS A 203 -16.86 -15.77 -27.36
C LYS A 203 -17.88 -16.90 -27.46
N ASP A 204 -18.63 -16.99 -28.56
CA ASP A 204 -19.71 -17.97 -28.71
C ASP A 204 -19.21 -19.42 -28.77
N ALA A 205 -18.02 -19.63 -29.35
CA ALA A 205 -17.36 -20.93 -29.38
C ALA A 205 -16.79 -21.27 -28.00
N GLY A 206 -16.13 -20.30 -27.35
CA GLY A 206 -15.55 -20.42 -26.02
C GLY A 206 -16.59 -20.80 -24.96
N LEU A 207 -17.75 -20.14 -24.95
CA LEU A 207 -18.85 -20.41 -24.02
C LEU A 207 -19.46 -21.81 -24.15
N LYS A 208 -19.21 -22.52 -25.26
CA LYS A 208 -19.68 -23.90 -25.51
C LYS A 208 -18.57 -24.95 -25.35
N SER A 209 -17.36 -24.51 -25.03
CA SER A 209 -16.17 -25.36 -24.93
C SER A 209 -15.87 -25.75 -23.48
N GLN A 210 -14.82 -26.55 -23.27
CA GLN A 210 -14.29 -26.84 -21.94
C GLN A 210 -13.68 -25.59 -21.27
N GLU A 211 -13.39 -24.55 -22.04
CA GLU A 211 -12.76 -23.29 -21.58
C GLU A 211 -13.82 -22.24 -21.17
N LYS A 212 -15.10 -22.62 -21.09
CA LYS A 212 -16.24 -21.72 -20.81
C LYS A 212 -15.99 -20.78 -19.62
N ILE A 213 -15.41 -21.29 -18.52
CA ILE A 213 -15.14 -20.50 -17.30
C ILE A 213 -14.22 -19.31 -17.60
N ILE A 214 -13.19 -19.51 -18.43
CA ILE A 214 -12.23 -18.46 -18.81
C ILE A 214 -12.97 -17.32 -19.53
N PHE A 215 -13.87 -17.66 -20.44
CA PHE A 215 -14.68 -16.67 -21.18
C PHE A 215 -15.68 -15.93 -20.28
N ILE A 216 -16.24 -16.60 -19.27
CA ILE A 216 -17.10 -15.97 -18.26
C ILE A 216 -16.28 -15.04 -17.37
N ASN A 217 -15.11 -15.47 -16.91
CA ASN A 217 -14.23 -14.66 -16.07
C ASN A 217 -13.79 -13.38 -16.78
N TYR A 218 -13.41 -13.47 -18.05
CA TYR A 218 -13.09 -12.28 -18.84
C TYR A 218 -14.32 -11.39 -19.06
N ASN A 219 -15.51 -11.95 -19.30
CA ASN A 219 -16.75 -11.18 -19.40
C ASN A 219 -17.05 -10.41 -18.11
N LEU A 220 -16.85 -11.04 -16.95
CA LEU A 220 -16.99 -10.41 -15.63
C LEU A 220 -15.93 -9.33 -15.43
N LEU A 221 -14.69 -9.57 -15.83
CA LEU A 221 -13.60 -8.59 -15.76
C LEU A 221 -13.89 -7.32 -16.59
N CYS A 222 -14.63 -7.44 -17.68
CA CYS A 222 -15.03 -6.30 -18.52
C CYS A 222 -16.03 -5.34 -17.83
N SER A 223 -16.60 -5.73 -16.69
CA SER A 223 -17.52 -4.91 -15.92
C SER A 223 -16.78 -3.90 -15.04
N ASN A 224 -17.07 -2.61 -15.21
CA ASN A 224 -16.45 -1.53 -14.42
C ASN A 224 -16.72 -1.68 -12.91
N GLU A 225 -17.90 -2.16 -12.54
CA GLU A 225 -18.28 -2.42 -11.15
C GLU A 225 -17.41 -3.52 -10.53
N ILE A 226 -17.09 -4.58 -11.30
CA ILE A 226 -16.22 -5.68 -10.86
C ILE A 226 -14.77 -5.20 -10.77
N GLN A 227 -14.30 -4.43 -11.75
CA GLN A 227 -12.98 -3.80 -11.69
C GLN A 227 -12.84 -2.92 -10.43
N LYS A 228 -13.89 -2.16 -10.08
CA LYS A 228 -13.91 -1.36 -8.85
C LYS A 228 -13.75 -2.21 -7.59
N VAL A 229 -14.39 -3.38 -7.50
CA VAL A 229 -14.18 -4.30 -6.37
C VAL A 229 -12.73 -4.80 -6.31
N ILE A 230 -12.12 -5.14 -7.45
CA ILE A 230 -10.73 -5.58 -7.51
C ILE A 230 -9.80 -4.42 -7.08
N ILE A 231 -10.05 -3.19 -7.52
CA ILE A 231 -9.29 -2.00 -7.14
C ILE A 231 -9.39 -1.73 -5.63
N ASP A 232 -10.60 -1.81 -5.03
CA ASP A 232 -10.80 -1.72 -3.57
C ASP A 232 -9.92 -2.74 -2.84
N LEU A 233 -9.94 -3.99 -3.29
CA LEU A 233 -9.18 -5.08 -2.69
C LEU A 233 -7.67 -4.86 -2.82
N LEU A 234 -7.19 -4.35 -3.95
CA LEU A 234 -5.79 -4.00 -4.15
C LEU A 234 -5.36 -2.84 -3.25
N LEU A 235 -6.22 -1.83 -3.03
CA LEU A 235 -5.98 -0.77 -2.07
C LEU A 235 -5.84 -1.35 -0.66
N LYS A 236 -6.72 -2.28 -0.26
CA LYS A 236 -6.63 -2.93 1.06
C LYS A 236 -5.31 -3.65 1.24
N VAL A 237 -4.88 -4.43 0.26
CA VAL A 237 -3.59 -5.13 0.30
C VAL A 237 -2.43 -4.15 0.38
N ARG A 238 -2.51 -3.02 -0.35
CA ARG A 238 -1.51 -1.94 -0.25
C ARG A 238 -1.46 -1.33 1.15
N LEU A 239 -2.61 -1.07 1.78
CA LEU A 239 -2.67 -0.42 3.09
C LEU A 239 -2.32 -1.36 4.25
N TYR A 240 -2.92 -2.56 4.30
CA TYR A 240 -2.76 -3.49 5.41
C TYR A 240 -1.45 -4.28 5.36
N ARG A 241 -0.96 -4.63 4.17
CA ARG A 241 0.25 -5.44 4.00
C ARG A 241 1.45 -4.67 3.46
N ASN A 242 1.29 -3.37 3.20
CA ASN A 242 2.29 -2.55 2.54
C ASN A 242 2.80 -3.18 1.21
N GLN A 243 1.98 -4.03 0.58
CA GLN A 243 2.35 -4.76 -0.61
C GLN A 243 2.52 -3.77 -1.77
N PHE A 244 3.68 -3.78 -2.43
CA PHE A 244 3.87 -3.01 -3.64
C PHE A 244 3.22 -3.74 -4.82
N ILE A 245 2.51 -3.00 -5.65
CA ILE A 245 1.92 -3.50 -6.88
C ILE A 245 2.85 -3.08 -8.00
N THR A 246 3.60 -4.02 -8.57
CA THR A 246 4.41 -3.77 -9.77
C THR A 246 3.54 -3.97 -11.02
N THR A 247 3.98 -3.50 -12.18
CA THR A 247 3.20 -3.69 -13.42
C THR A 247 3.11 -5.17 -13.75
N ARG A 248 4.23 -5.89 -13.63
CA ARG A 248 4.27 -7.35 -13.82
C ARG A 248 3.33 -8.10 -12.89
N THR A 249 3.35 -7.80 -11.58
CA THR A 249 2.50 -8.52 -10.63
C THR A 249 1.02 -8.23 -10.82
N LEU A 250 0.66 -7.04 -11.30
CA LEU A 250 -0.70 -6.68 -11.67
C LEU A 250 -1.20 -7.42 -12.92
N LEU A 251 -0.40 -7.45 -13.99
CA LEU A 251 -0.77 -8.18 -15.21
C LEU A 251 -0.92 -9.68 -14.92
N ASP A 252 0.02 -10.25 -14.16
CA ASP A 252 -0.03 -11.65 -13.75
C ASP A 252 -1.23 -11.95 -12.85
N LEU A 253 -1.63 -11.01 -11.97
CA LEU A 253 -2.86 -11.13 -11.20
C LEU A 253 -4.07 -11.23 -12.14
N ILE A 254 -4.18 -10.34 -13.13
CA ILE A 254 -5.31 -10.34 -14.08
C ILE A 254 -5.35 -11.65 -14.87
N TYR A 255 -4.18 -12.14 -15.29
CA TYR A 255 -4.05 -13.45 -15.93
C TYR A 255 -4.61 -14.59 -15.05
N GLU A 256 -4.15 -14.70 -13.80
CA GLU A 256 -4.58 -15.73 -12.86
C GLU A 256 -6.07 -15.63 -12.51
N LEU A 257 -6.61 -14.40 -12.45
CA LEU A 257 -8.03 -14.17 -12.23
C LEU A 257 -8.89 -14.73 -13.36
N VAL A 258 -8.43 -14.62 -14.61
CA VAL A 258 -9.18 -15.07 -15.79
C VAL A 258 -8.98 -16.55 -16.07
N ILE A 259 -7.75 -17.05 -16.02
CA ILE A 259 -7.37 -18.43 -16.37
C ILE A 259 -7.53 -19.42 -15.22
N GLY A 260 -7.61 -18.95 -13.96
CA GLY A 260 -7.73 -19.82 -12.79
C GLY A 260 -8.89 -20.81 -12.88
N GLU A 261 -8.77 -21.92 -12.13
CA GLU A 261 -9.69 -23.07 -12.21
C GLU A 261 -11.15 -22.74 -11.87
N GLY A 262 -11.37 -21.69 -11.05
CA GLY A 262 -12.70 -21.24 -10.63
C GLY A 262 -13.16 -19.98 -11.35
N TYR A 263 -14.24 -19.40 -10.85
CA TYR A 263 -14.68 -18.08 -11.29
C TYR A 263 -13.81 -16.97 -10.69
N ILE A 264 -13.81 -15.77 -11.30
CA ILE A 264 -12.97 -14.64 -10.86
C ILE A 264 -13.10 -14.31 -9.36
N PHE A 265 -14.32 -14.39 -8.81
CA PHE A 265 -14.61 -14.12 -7.40
C PHE A 265 -14.12 -15.23 -6.46
N ASP A 266 -13.86 -16.43 -6.97
CA ASP A 266 -13.22 -17.52 -6.23
C ASP A 266 -11.69 -17.47 -6.40
N ASN A 267 -11.21 -17.28 -7.64
CA ASN A 267 -9.80 -17.21 -7.99
C ASN A 267 -9.06 -16.14 -7.17
N ILE A 268 -9.70 -14.99 -6.94
CA ILE A 268 -9.06 -13.89 -6.20
C ILE A 268 -8.72 -14.24 -4.74
N PHE A 269 -9.50 -15.14 -4.11
CA PHE A 269 -9.36 -15.47 -2.69
C PHE A 269 -8.77 -16.87 -2.43
N ILE A 270 -8.93 -17.80 -3.37
CA ILE A 270 -8.46 -19.18 -3.23
C ILE A 270 -7.06 -19.38 -3.83
N SER A 271 -6.77 -18.78 -4.98
CA SER A 271 -5.51 -19.01 -5.68
C SER A 271 -4.32 -18.43 -4.91
N ARG A 272 -3.15 -19.05 -5.06
CA ARG A 272 -1.89 -18.64 -4.39
C ARG A 272 -0.73 -18.48 -5.37
N ASN A 273 -1.05 -18.40 -6.66
CA ASN A 273 -0.05 -18.39 -7.74
C ASN A 273 0.61 -17.02 -7.93
N ASN A 274 0.07 -15.98 -7.31
CA ASN A 274 0.56 -14.61 -7.36
C ASN A 274 0.73 -14.06 -5.93
N GLU A 275 1.77 -13.26 -5.71
CA GLU A 275 2.08 -12.66 -4.41
C GLU A 275 0.93 -11.82 -3.85
N ILE A 276 0.21 -11.10 -4.72
CA ILE A 276 -0.96 -10.30 -4.35
C ILE A 276 -2.12 -11.22 -3.94
N LEU A 277 -2.36 -12.32 -4.68
CA LEU A 277 -3.43 -13.28 -4.38
C LEU A 277 -3.25 -13.94 -3.01
N GLU A 278 -2.01 -14.24 -2.62
CA GLU A 278 -1.71 -14.77 -1.29
C GLU A 278 -2.22 -13.82 -0.19
N LYS A 279 -1.98 -12.52 -0.34
CA LYS A 279 -2.44 -11.50 0.62
C LYS A 279 -3.94 -11.24 0.52
N LEU A 280 -4.51 -11.27 -0.68
CA LEU A 280 -5.95 -11.07 -0.90
C LEU A 280 -6.81 -12.10 -0.17
N SER A 281 -6.30 -13.30 -0.01
CA SER A 281 -7.01 -14.38 0.68
C SER A 281 -7.42 -14.11 2.11
N GLU A 282 -6.68 -13.24 2.80
CA GLU A 282 -6.97 -12.85 4.18
C GLU A 282 -8.20 -11.94 4.26
N PHE A 283 -8.59 -11.33 3.14
CA PHE A 283 -9.74 -10.45 2.99
C PHE A 283 -10.96 -11.16 2.38
N ASP A 284 -10.98 -12.49 2.35
CA ASP A 284 -12.12 -13.25 1.83
C ASP A 284 -13.39 -12.90 2.64
N PRO A 285 -14.47 -12.43 1.99
CA PRO A 285 -15.71 -12.04 2.65
C PRO A 285 -16.37 -13.20 3.40
N VAL A 286 -16.04 -14.45 3.11
CA VAL A 286 -16.59 -15.61 3.83
C VAL A 286 -16.11 -15.67 5.29
N PHE A 287 -15.00 -15.03 5.63
CA PHE A 287 -14.52 -14.97 7.01
C PHE A 287 -15.24 -13.92 7.86
N LEU A 288 -16.14 -13.13 7.28
CA LEU A 288 -16.97 -12.18 8.00
C LEU A 288 -18.03 -12.92 8.82
N LYS A 289 -17.91 -12.83 10.16
CA LYS A 289 -18.81 -13.49 11.11
C LYS A 289 -20.03 -12.63 11.43
N THR A 290 -20.86 -12.38 10.43
CA THR A 290 -22.10 -11.62 10.61
C THR A 290 -23.30 -12.54 10.62
N LYS A 291 -24.36 -12.11 11.33
CA LYS A 291 -25.59 -12.90 11.47
C LYS A 291 -26.22 -13.26 10.12
N LEU A 292 -26.16 -12.34 9.15
CA LEU A 292 -26.77 -12.51 7.83
C LEU A 292 -25.97 -13.51 6.99
N ILE A 293 -24.64 -13.38 6.95
CA ILE A 293 -23.74 -14.33 6.28
C ILE A 293 -23.89 -15.74 6.88
N ASP A 294 -23.79 -15.87 8.21
CA ASP A 294 -23.93 -17.16 8.91
C ASP A 294 -25.29 -17.82 8.61
N ARG A 295 -26.37 -17.03 8.64
CA ARG A 295 -27.71 -17.53 8.31
C ARG A 295 -27.79 -18.01 6.86
N PHE A 296 -27.25 -17.26 5.90
CA PHE A 296 -27.24 -17.65 4.50
C PHE A 296 -26.48 -18.98 4.31
N LEU A 297 -25.27 -19.09 4.87
CA LEU A 297 -24.45 -20.30 4.79
C LEU A 297 -25.20 -21.54 5.31
N ILE A 298 -25.89 -21.41 6.45
CA ILE A 298 -26.69 -22.50 7.02
C ILE A 298 -27.91 -22.82 6.15
N SER A 299 -28.69 -21.81 5.73
CA SER A 299 -29.89 -22.03 4.91
C SER A 299 -29.58 -22.71 3.57
N TYR A 300 -28.44 -22.37 2.96
CA TYR A 300 -27.99 -22.97 1.71
C TYR A 300 -27.66 -24.45 1.91
N GLN A 301 -26.96 -24.81 3.00
CA GLN A 301 -26.64 -26.20 3.34
C GLN A 301 -27.90 -27.04 3.62
N LEU A 302 -28.92 -26.43 4.24
CA LEU A 302 -30.21 -27.07 4.49
C LEU A 302 -31.11 -27.15 3.25
N LYS A 303 -30.67 -26.59 2.11
CA LYS A 303 -31.45 -26.46 0.86
C LYS A 303 -32.77 -25.68 1.05
N GLU A 304 -32.79 -24.78 2.02
CA GLU A 304 -33.91 -23.87 2.29
C GLU A 304 -33.63 -22.53 1.59
N THR A 305 -33.73 -22.50 0.26
CA THR A 305 -33.48 -21.29 -0.54
C THR A 305 -34.73 -20.43 -0.68
N SER A 306 -34.55 -19.10 -0.65
CA SER A 306 -35.66 -18.16 -0.83
C SER A 306 -36.01 -17.98 -2.32
N GLU A 307 -37.26 -17.64 -2.63
CA GLU A 307 -37.68 -17.33 -4.00
C GLU A 307 -36.87 -16.18 -4.61
N LYS A 308 -36.54 -15.17 -3.80
CA LYS A 308 -35.66 -14.06 -4.22
C LYS A 308 -34.29 -14.57 -4.68
N PHE A 309 -33.70 -15.52 -3.97
CA PHE A 309 -32.40 -16.08 -4.33
C PHE A 309 -32.47 -16.91 -5.62
N GLU A 310 -33.54 -17.67 -5.83
CA GLU A 310 -33.73 -18.39 -7.11
C GLU A 310 -33.97 -17.45 -8.30
N ASN A 311 -34.64 -16.31 -8.08
CA ASN A 311 -34.77 -15.26 -9.09
C ASN A 311 -33.40 -14.60 -9.40
N PHE A 312 -32.60 -14.35 -8.36
CA PHE A 312 -31.23 -13.84 -8.51
C PHE A 312 -30.35 -14.78 -9.35
N LYS A 313 -30.36 -16.09 -9.09
CA LYS A 313 -29.58 -17.06 -9.89
C LYS A 313 -29.93 -17.01 -11.37
N ARG A 314 -31.23 -16.91 -11.70
CA ARG A 314 -31.71 -16.80 -13.08
C ARG A 314 -31.22 -15.53 -13.74
N GLU A 315 -31.32 -14.38 -13.05
CA GLU A 315 -30.83 -13.10 -13.56
C GLU A 315 -29.30 -13.13 -13.82
N ILE A 316 -28.53 -13.72 -12.91
CA ILE A 316 -27.08 -13.88 -13.06
C ILE A 316 -26.71 -14.77 -14.25
N PHE A 317 -27.44 -15.87 -14.45
CA PHE A 317 -27.23 -16.74 -15.60
C PHE A 317 -27.53 -16.03 -16.92
N GLU A 318 -28.66 -15.32 -17.01
CA GLU A 318 -29.05 -14.58 -18.22
C GLU A 318 -28.04 -13.49 -18.58
N LYS A 319 -27.48 -12.82 -17.56
CA LYS A 319 -26.61 -11.66 -17.75
C LYS A 319 -25.13 -12.02 -17.97
N PHE A 320 -24.63 -13.01 -17.24
CA PHE A 320 -23.21 -13.33 -17.18
C PHE A 320 -22.87 -14.74 -17.66
N TYR A 321 -23.86 -15.55 -18.06
CA TYR A 321 -23.70 -16.97 -18.42
C TYR A 321 -23.16 -17.86 -17.28
N LEU A 322 -23.26 -17.37 -16.05
CA LEU A 322 -22.74 -17.99 -14.84
C LEU A 322 -23.74 -19.04 -14.36
N GLU A 323 -23.33 -20.31 -14.39
CA GLU A 323 -24.16 -21.44 -13.97
C GLU A 323 -24.38 -21.45 -12.45
N PRO A 324 -25.46 -22.09 -11.96
CA PRO A 324 -25.67 -22.24 -10.53
C PRO A 324 -24.42 -22.80 -9.84
N LEU A 325 -23.91 -22.08 -8.85
CA LEU A 325 -22.72 -22.46 -8.09
C LEU A 325 -23.06 -23.58 -7.11
N ASP A 326 -22.11 -24.48 -6.87
CA ASP A 326 -22.28 -25.58 -5.93
C ASP A 326 -22.01 -25.20 -4.46
N SER A 327 -21.26 -24.11 -4.24
CA SER A 327 -20.78 -23.70 -2.93
C SER A 327 -21.45 -22.41 -2.44
N SER A 328 -21.94 -22.44 -1.19
CA SER A 328 -22.42 -21.22 -0.49
C SER A 328 -21.32 -20.17 -0.33
N HIS A 329 -20.06 -20.60 -0.21
CA HIS A 329 -18.91 -19.70 -0.08
C HIS A 329 -18.69 -18.91 -1.37
N SER A 330 -18.80 -19.59 -2.52
CA SER A 330 -18.72 -18.97 -3.84
C SER A 330 -19.84 -17.94 -4.06
N TYR A 331 -21.06 -18.20 -3.55
CA TYR A 331 -22.13 -17.21 -3.58
C TYR A 331 -21.84 -15.97 -2.73
N ILE A 332 -21.30 -16.12 -1.51
CA ILE A 332 -20.91 -14.96 -0.68
C ILE A 332 -19.86 -14.11 -1.39
N ARG A 333 -18.86 -14.74 -2.01
CA ARG A 333 -17.85 -14.04 -2.81
C ARG A 333 -18.44 -13.36 -4.03
N LEU A 334 -19.38 -14.02 -4.72
CA LEU A 334 -20.13 -13.41 -5.82
C LEU A 334 -20.94 -12.19 -5.35
N PHE A 335 -21.61 -12.24 -4.19
CA PHE A 335 -22.32 -11.10 -3.64
C PHE A 335 -21.38 -9.93 -3.36
N TYR A 336 -20.20 -10.21 -2.81
CA TYR A 336 -19.16 -9.20 -2.59
C TYR A 336 -18.67 -8.59 -3.91
N PHE A 337 -18.47 -9.40 -4.95
CA PHE A 337 -18.07 -8.92 -6.28
C PHE A 337 -19.13 -8.09 -6.99
N LEU A 338 -20.40 -8.31 -6.65
CA LEU A 338 -21.52 -7.57 -7.19
C LEU A 338 -21.96 -6.41 -6.28
N LYS A 339 -21.22 -6.07 -5.22
CA LYS A 339 -21.62 -5.04 -4.24
C LYS A 339 -21.90 -3.67 -4.86
N PHE A 340 -21.22 -3.33 -5.96
CA PHE A 340 -21.44 -2.08 -6.72
C PHE A 340 -22.42 -2.24 -7.90
N TYR A 341 -22.89 -3.45 -8.14
CA TYR A 341 -23.75 -3.78 -9.26
C TYR A 341 -25.23 -3.63 -8.89
N GLU A 342 -26.03 -3.01 -9.76
CA GLU A 342 -27.49 -2.94 -9.61
C GLU A 342 -28.16 -4.01 -10.48
N LEU A 343 -28.91 -4.89 -9.83
CA LEU A 343 -29.68 -5.96 -10.44
C LEU A 343 -31.18 -5.76 -10.17
N LYS A 344 -32.02 -6.38 -10.97
CA LYS A 344 -33.48 -6.29 -10.85
C LYS A 344 -33.97 -6.79 -9.49
N TYR A 345 -33.41 -7.89 -8.99
CA TYR A 345 -33.84 -8.49 -7.72
C TYR A 345 -33.00 -8.06 -6.51
N ASN A 346 -31.78 -7.54 -6.74
CA ASN A 346 -30.89 -6.99 -5.71
C ASN A 346 -30.72 -7.85 -4.44
N PHE A 347 -30.75 -9.18 -4.58
CA PHE A 347 -30.56 -10.10 -3.43
C PHE A 347 -29.18 -9.92 -2.78
N HIS A 348 -28.13 -9.73 -3.60
CA HIS A 348 -26.76 -9.50 -3.11
C HIS A 348 -26.62 -8.20 -2.31
N LYS A 349 -27.47 -7.19 -2.55
CA LYS A 349 -27.48 -5.93 -1.79
C LYS A 349 -27.97 -6.10 -0.35
N GLU A 350 -28.66 -7.20 -0.02
CA GLU A 350 -29.02 -7.50 1.37
C GLU A 350 -27.77 -7.67 2.27
N PHE A 351 -26.59 -7.90 1.68
CA PHE A 351 -25.30 -8.08 2.38
C PHE A 351 -24.42 -6.82 2.39
N GLU A 352 -24.87 -5.69 1.83
CA GLU A 352 -24.02 -4.50 1.64
C GLU A 352 -23.47 -3.93 2.96
N ASP A 353 -24.28 -3.94 4.02
CA ASP A 353 -23.86 -3.53 5.37
C ASP A 353 -22.81 -4.48 5.96
N ASP A 354 -22.90 -5.79 5.68
CA ASP A 354 -21.93 -6.79 6.13
C ASP A 354 -20.57 -6.59 5.46
N PHE A 355 -20.59 -6.14 4.20
CA PHE A 355 -19.40 -5.80 3.42
C PHE A 355 -18.87 -4.39 3.71
N SER A 356 -19.49 -3.63 4.61
CA SER A 356 -19.07 -2.27 4.95
C SER A 356 -17.77 -2.24 5.74
N GLU A 357 -16.79 -1.49 5.23
CA GLU A 357 -15.44 -1.44 5.81
C GLU A 357 -15.24 -0.21 6.69
N LYS A 358 -15.99 -0.14 7.80
CA LYS A 358 -15.99 1.04 8.70
C LYS A 358 -14.59 1.46 9.15
N LEU A 359 -13.77 0.51 9.56
CA LEU A 359 -12.39 0.76 10.02
C LEU A 359 -11.52 1.38 8.91
N LEU A 360 -11.61 0.85 7.69
CA LEU A 360 -10.86 1.37 6.54
C LEU A 360 -11.32 2.79 6.21
N ASN A 361 -12.62 3.03 6.20
CA ASN A 361 -13.19 4.36 5.93
C ASN A 361 -12.78 5.37 7.00
N ASP A 362 -12.79 4.99 8.28
CA ASP A 362 -12.32 5.84 9.38
C ASP A 362 -10.83 6.17 9.22
N PHE A 363 -10.00 5.18 8.90
CA PHE A 363 -8.58 5.39 8.63
C PHE A 363 -8.36 6.35 7.44
N LEU A 364 -9.03 6.13 6.31
CA LEU A 364 -8.92 6.98 5.13
C LEU A 364 -9.37 8.43 5.42
N ASN A 365 -10.40 8.62 6.23
CA ASN A 365 -10.84 9.95 6.66
C ASN A 365 -9.76 10.66 7.48
N ILE A 366 -9.16 10.00 8.46
CA ILE A 366 -8.07 10.60 9.25
C ILE A 366 -6.84 10.86 8.38
N TYR A 367 -6.51 9.96 7.47
CA TYR A 367 -5.44 10.14 6.50
C TYR A 367 -5.66 11.41 5.66
N ARG A 368 -6.88 11.59 5.12
CA ARG A 368 -7.27 12.79 4.36
C ARG A 368 -7.15 14.07 5.18
N TYR A 369 -7.52 14.01 6.45
CA TYR A 369 -7.41 15.18 7.33
C TYR A 369 -5.97 15.65 7.50
N HIS A 370 -5.00 14.72 7.53
CA HIS A 370 -3.58 15.06 7.54
C HIS A 370 -3.11 15.57 6.17
N LYS A 371 -3.48 14.88 5.09
CA LYS A 371 -3.02 15.19 3.72
C LYS A 371 -3.54 16.54 3.20
N PHE A 372 -4.77 16.94 3.53
CA PHE A 372 -5.39 18.15 2.98
C PHE A 372 -5.47 19.31 3.97
N LEU A 373 -4.72 19.22 5.08
CA LEU A 373 -4.75 20.22 6.17
C LEU A 373 -4.36 21.63 5.71
N GLU A 374 -3.40 21.74 4.78
CA GLU A 374 -2.98 23.03 4.24
C GLU A 374 -4.08 23.73 3.46
N VAL A 375 -4.97 22.96 2.81
CA VAL A 375 -5.97 23.52 1.90
C VAL A 375 -7.31 23.77 2.59
N ASP A 376 -7.64 23.01 3.63
CA ASP A 376 -8.88 23.19 4.37
C ASP A 376 -8.65 23.27 5.89
N SER A 377 -8.67 24.51 6.40
CA SER A 377 -8.53 24.80 7.83
C SER A 377 -9.67 24.25 8.71
N SER A 378 -10.82 23.89 8.12
CA SER A 378 -11.93 23.27 8.88
C SER A 378 -11.57 21.86 9.39
N LEU A 379 -10.62 21.19 8.72
CA LEU A 379 -10.13 19.86 9.10
C LEU A 379 -9.34 19.89 10.41
N ILE A 380 -8.80 21.04 10.83
CA ILE A 380 -8.08 21.20 12.10
C ILE A 380 -8.95 20.78 13.28
N LYS A 381 -10.25 21.10 13.27
CA LYS A 381 -11.16 20.72 14.34
C LYS A 381 -11.30 19.19 14.42
N LYS A 382 -11.54 18.55 13.27
CA LYS A 382 -11.66 17.09 13.17
C LYS A 382 -10.38 16.36 13.59
N LEU A 383 -9.21 16.89 13.22
CA LEU A 383 -7.92 16.37 13.68
C LEU A 383 -7.76 16.51 15.19
N ARG A 384 -8.07 17.67 15.77
CA ARG A 384 -8.01 17.85 17.23
C ARG A 384 -8.92 16.87 17.96
N ASP A 385 -10.12 16.65 17.43
CA ASP A 385 -11.05 15.68 17.98
C ASP A 385 -10.46 14.26 17.94
N TYR A 386 -9.85 13.85 16.82
CA TYR A 386 -9.14 12.57 16.71
C TYR A 386 -7.96 12.45 17.69
N TYR A 387 -7.10 13.47 17.76
CA TYR A 387 -5.92 13.44 18.64
C TYR A 387 -6.33 13.32 20.11
N ASN A 388 -7.31 14.10 20.55
CA ASN A 388 -7.72 14.15 21.96
C ASN A 388 -8.57 12.95 22.37
N ASN A 389 -9.56 12.59 21.54
CA ASN A 389 -10.59 11.62 21.93
C ASN A 389 -10.28 10.19 21.49
N ASP A 390 -9.49 10.01 20.43
CA ASP A 390 -9.11 8.69 19.91
C ASP A 390 -7.67 8.38 20.29
N LEU A 391 -6.70 9.07 19.70
CA LEU A 391 -5.28 8.74 19.80
C LEU A 391 -4.75 8.77 21.25
N LEU A 392 -4.91 9.90 21.94
CA LEU A 392 -4.41 10.05 23.32
C LEU A 392 -5.16 9.15 24.30
N ALA A 393 -6.46 8.95 24.10
CA ALA A 393 -7.25 8.01 24.90
C ALA A 393 -6.72 6.57 24.76
N SER A 394 -6.41 6.13 23.53
CA SER A 394 -5.84 4.82 23.27
C SER A 394 -4.44 4.65 23.87
N LEU A 395 -3.56 5.63 23.69
CA LEU A 395 -2.21 5.61 24.25
C LEU A 395 -2.26 5.58 25.78
N ARG A 396 -3.12 6.38 26.41
CA ARG A 396 -3.31 6.38 27.86
C ARG A 396 -3.81 5.03 28.36
N ASN A 397 -4.83 4.44 27.72
CA ASN A 397 -5.35 3.13 28.12
C ASN A 397 -4.28 2.04 28.07
N TYR A 398 -3.33 2.15 27.14
CA TYR A 398 -2.21 1.23 27.03
C TYR A 398 -1.13 1.47 28.08
N ILE A 399 -0.68 2.71 28.25
CA ILE A 399 0.36 3.09 29.24
C ILE A 399 -0.13 2.80 30.66
N ASN A 400 -1.35 3.21 30.97
CA ASN A 400 -1.96 3.08 32.30
C ASN A 400 -2.68 1.74 32.49
N LYS A 401 -2.32 0.69 31.74
CA LYS A 401 -2.98 -0.63 31.81
C LYS A 401 -3.01 -1.22 33.22
N LYS A 402 -2.02 -0.91 34.06
CA LYS A 402 -1.94 -1.33 35.48
C LYS A 402 -2.59 -0.34 36.46
N SER A 403 -2.94 0.85 36.00
CA SER A 403 -3.43 1.96 36.82
C SER A 403 -4.58 2.70 36.12
N PRO A 404 -5.72 2.04 35.87
CA PRO A 404 -6.81 2.61 35.09
C PRO A 404 -7.55 3.77 35.79
N TYR A 405 -7.29 3.99 37.07
CA TYR A 405 -7.86 5.07 37.88
C TYR A 405 -7.17 6.43 37.68
N LEU A 406 -6.06 6.49 36.92
CA LEU A 406 -5.33 7.73 36.67
C LEU A 406 -6.17 8.70 35.82
N SER A 407 -6.04 10.00 36.12
CA SER A 407 -6.75 11.07 35.42
C SER A 407 -6.21 11.30 33.99
N MET A 408 -6.88 12.17 33.21
CA MET A 408 -6.62 12.36 31.78
C MET A 408 -5.16 12.70 31.44
N ASP A 409 -4.49 13.48 32.29
CA ASP A 409 -3.12 13.97 32.06
C ASP A 409 -2.06 13.17 32.84
N GLN A 410 -2.46 12.15 33.59
CA GLN A 410 -1.56 11.34 34.41
C GLN A 410 -1.11 10.08 33.68
N TYR A 411 0.21 9.94 33.50
CA TYR A 411 0.81 8.81 32.80
C TYR A 411 1.75 8.03 33.72
N LEU A 412 1.55 6.71 33.81
CA LEU A 412 2.42 5.84 34.58
C LEU A 412 3.79 5.72 33.89
N ILE A 413 4.84 6.20 34.57
CA ILE A 413 6.22 6.16 34.09
C ILE A 413 6.92 4.89 34.58
N ARG A 414 6.81 4.61 35.88
CA ARG A 414 7.46 3.44 36.50
C ARG A 414 6.74 2.98 37.76
N GLU A 415 7.00 1.74 38.11
CA GLU A 415 6.53 1.09 39.33
C GLU A 415 7.75 0.56 40.09
N TYR A 416 7.86 0.93 41.37
CA TYR A 416 8.91 0.51 42.29
C TYR A 416 8.25 -0.13 43.52
N GLY A 417 8.09 -1.46 43.51
CA GLY A 417 7.34 -2.16 44.55
C GLY A 417 5.89 -1.62 44.64
N GLY A 418 5.46 -1.22 45.83
CA GLY A 418 4.15 -0.59 46.07
C GLY A 418 4.00 0.87 45.63
N TYR A 419 5.04 1.50 45.08
CA TYR A 419 5.01 2.91 44.66
C TYR A 419 4.92 3.04 43.14
N GLN A 420 4.00 3.89 42.68
CA GLN A 420 3.87 4.27 41.28
C GLN A 420 4.35 5.71 41.07
N VAL A 421 5.17 5.89 40.04
CA VAL A 421 5.68 7.19 39.60
C VAL A 421 4.85 7.62 38.39
N ILE A 422 4.16 8.74 38.55
CA ILE A 422 3.21 9.29 37.59
C ILE A 422 3.75 10.65 37.12
N ALA A 423 3.76 10.88 35.81
CA ALA A 423 4.05 12.19 35.26
C ALA A 423 2.76 12.85 34.77
N ASN A 424 2.64 14.16 35.00
CA ASN A 424 1.54 14.97 34.49
C ASN A 424 1.91 15.52 33.10
N LEU A 425 1.43 14.89 32.03
CA LEU A 425 1.80 15.22 30.65
C LEU A 425 0.63 15.82 29.89
N LYS A 426 0.75 17.11 29.57
CA LYS A 426 -0.23 17.84 28.75
C LYS A 426 0.17 17.76 27.28
N PHE A 427 -0.54 16.90 26.55
CA PHE A 427 -0.37 16.71 25.12
C PHE A 427 -1.20 17.70 24.31
N SER A 428 -0.68 18.10 23.16
CA SER A 428 -1.41 18.86 22.14
C SER A 428 -0.92 18.47 20.74
N ALA A 429 -1.77 18.58 19.73
CA ALA A 429 -1.35 18.39 18.34
C ALA A 429 -0.44 19.55 17.91
N ASP A 430 0.73 19.24 17.32
CA ASP A 430 1.60 20.27 16.76
C ASP A 430 1.12 20.68 15.36
N LEU A 431 0.28 21.71 15.32
CA LEU A 431 -0.28 22.23 14.07
C LEU A 431 0.76 22.89 13.16
N GLY A 432 1.87 23.37 13.71
CA GLY A 432 2.96 23.95 12.93
C GLY A 432 3.69 22.86 12.16
N ALA A 433 4.10 21.81 12.87
CA ALA A 433 4.74 20.63 12.27
C ALA A 433 3.82 19.91 11.30
N LEU A 434 2.52 19.77 11.62
CA LEU A 434 1.54 19.14 10.73
C LEU A 434 1.42 19.86 9.38
N LYS A 435 1.43 21.20 9.37
CA LYS A 435 1.37 21.97 8.11
C LYS A 435 2.65 21.84 7.31
N GLN A 436 3.82 21.95 7.96
CA GLN A 436 5.11 21.88 7.28
C GLN A 436 5.42 20.49 6.70
N ASN A 437 4.79 19.44 7.23
CA ASN A 437 5.06 18.05 6.86
C ASN A 437 3.89 17.36 6.14
N VAL A 438 2.97 18.13 5.52
CA VAL A 438 1.90 17.54 4.69
C VAL A 438 2.46 16.68 3.55
N VAL A 439 3.63 17.06 3.02
CA VAL A 439 4.37 16.32 1.99
C VAL A 439 4.86 14.93 2.46
N ASN A 440 4.94 14.69 3.78
CA ASN A 440 5.33 13.39 4.36
C ASN A 440 4.15 12.40 4.47
N VAL A 441 2.96 12.77 3.98
CA VAL A 441 1.82 11.85 3.83
C VAL A 441 1.94 11.12 2.48
N ASN A 442 2.97 10.30 2.34
CA ASN A 442 3.21 9.49 1.15
C ASN A 442 3.20 8.00 1.51
N GLY A 443 2.51 7.19 0.71
CA GLY A 443 2.38 5.75 0.90
C GLY A 443 1.20 5.35 1.80
N SER A 444 1.39 4.29 2.60
CA SER A 444 0.34 3.57 3.36
C SER A 444 0.13 4.08 4.80
N SER A 445 0.73 5.21 5.18
CA SER A 445 0.66 5.76 6.54
C SER A 445 0.58 7.28 6.54
N PHE A 446 0.08 7.85 7.63
CA PHE A 446 0.15 9.30 7.92
C PHE A 446 1.02 9.54 9.15
N TYR A 447 1.68 10.70 9.25
CA TYR A 447 2.49 11.05 10.41
C TYR A 447 1.67 11.80 11.46
N VAL A 448 1.88 11.41 12.72
CA VAL A 448 1.35 12.09 13.90
C VAL A 448 2.44 12.96 14.51
N PHE A 449 2.08 14.18 14.91
CA PHE A 449 2.97 15.12 15.60
C PHE A 449 2.34 15.60 16.91
N LEU A 450 2.91 15.16 18.04
CA LEU A 450 2.47 15.49 19.39
C LEU A 450 3.47 16.42 20.06
N LYS A 451 2.97 17.50 20.66
CA LYS A 451 3.73 18.40 21.52
C LYS A 451 3.36 18.15 22.98
N VAL A 452 4.36 17.89 23.80
CA VAL A 452 4.23 17.72 25.24
C VAL A 452 4.74 18.98 25.91
N LYS A 453 3.85 19.66 26.64
CA LYS A 453 4.19 20.92 27.30
C LYS A 453 5.46 20.76 28.16
N ASP A 454 6.43 21.64 27.93
CA ASP A 454 7.70 21.72 28.67
C ASP A 454 8.62 20.48 28.59
N CYS A 455 8.25 19.44 27.83
CA CYS A 455 9.02 18.18 27.76
C CYS A 455 9.61 17.91 26.37
N GLY A 456 8.95 18.37 25.29
CA GLY A 456 9.42 18.21 23.92
C GLY A 456 8.31 17.77 22.95
N GLU A 457 8.72 17.15 21.84
CA GLU A 457 7.84 16.74 20.74
C GLU A 457 8.05 15.25 20.43
N VAL A 458 6.98 14.58 19.98
CA VAL A 458 6.97 13.18 19.57
C VAL A 458 6.31 13.07 18.21
N GLU A 459 7.01 12.42 17.29
CA GLU A 459 6.48 12.08 15.97
C GLU A 459 6.60 10.58 15.69
N PHE A 460 5.61 10.04 14.97
CA PHE A 460 5.61 8.66 14.50
C PHE A 460 4.61 8.46 13.35
N PRO A 461 4.87 7.53 12.43
CA PRO A 461 3.92 7.14 11.40
C PRO A 461 2.81 6.24 11.99
N VAL A 462 1.61 6.36 11.43
CA VAL A 462 0.43 5.54 11.73
C VAL A 462 -0.06 4.90 10.44
N ASP A 463 0.19 3.59 10.31
CA ASP A 463 -0.43 2.75 9.28
C ASP A 463 -1.79 2.22 9.76
N ILE A 464 -2.51 1.53 8.88
CA ILE A 464 -3.85 1.01 9.21
C ILE A 464 -3.81 -0.04 10.32
N ASN A 465 -2.71 -0.80 10.45
CA ASN A 465 -2.55 -1.82 11.48
C ASN A 465 -2.39 -1.19 12.87
N LEU A 466 -1.55 -0.16 13.00
CA LEU A 466 -1.44 0.61 14.23
C LEU A 466 -2.74 1.34 14.54
N PHE A 467 -3.39 1.93 13.53
CA PHE A 467 -4.69 2.59 13.70
C PHE A 467 -5.74 1.61 14.25
N GLU A 468 -5.84 0.41 13.69
CA GLU A 468 -6.74 -0.64 14.16
C GLU A 468 -6.45 -1.00 15.63
N LEU A 469 -5.17 -1.19 15.98
CA LEU A 469 -4.77 -1.50 17.34
C LEU A 469 -5.15 -0.36 18.30
N LEU A 470 -4.92 0.90 17.91
CA LEU A 470 -5.29 2.07 18.70
C LEU A 470 -6.81 2.12 18.93
N MET A 471 -7.63 1.90 17.90
CA MET A 471 -9.09 1.90 18.06
C MET A 471 -9.60 0.75 18.94
N LYS A 472 -8.98 -0.44 18.83
CA LYS A 472 -9.23 -1.57 19.73
C LYS A 472 -8.86 -1.22 21.18
N LEU A 473 -7.69 -0.61 21.40
CA LEU A 473 -7.23 -0.17 22.73
C LEU A 473 -8.16 0.87 23.36
N LYS A 474 -8.69 1.79 22.56
CA LYS A 474 -9.73 2.74 23.00
C LYS A 474 -10.94 2.00 23.58
N SER A 475 -11.30 0.88 22.95
CA SER A 475 -12.45 0.05 23.31
C SER A 475 -12.15 -0.95 24.44
N GLY A 476 -10.96 -0.87 25.06
CA GLY A 476 -10.55 -1.72 26.19
C GLY A 476 -9.91 -3.06 25.78
N TYR A 477 -9.60 -3.26 24.50
CA TYR A 477 -8.87 -4.44 24.03
C TYR A 477 -7.49 -4.55 24.68
N ARG A 478 -7.01 -5.77 24.89
CA ARG A 478 -5.65 -6.04 25.38
C ARG A 478 -4.88 -6.81 24.31
N PRO A 479 -3.73 -6.27 23.82
CA PRO A 479 -2.99 -6.90 22.73
C PRO A 479 -2.54 -8.32 23.08
N ASN A 480 -2.53 -9.18 22.06
CA ASN A 480 -2.18 -10.60 22.18
C ASN A 480 -0.98 -10.98 21.30
N LYS A 481 -0.69 -12.28 21.17
CA LYS A 481 0.47 -12.77 20.39
C LYS A 481 0.38 -12.46 18.88
N ASN A 482 -0.80 -12.20 18.35
CA ASN A 482 -0.99 -11.90 16.93
C ASN A 482 -0.66 -10.44 16.61
N ASP A 483 -0.64 -9.56 17.60
CA ASP A 483 -0.33 -8.13 17.45
C ASP A 483 1.18 -7.82 17.57
N ARG A 484 2.06 -8.85 17.61
CA ARG A 484 3.48 -8.72 18.00
C ARG A 484 4.23 -7.60 17.29
N SER A 485 4.14 -7.52 15.96
CA SER A 485 4.85 -6.50 15.18
C SER A 485 4.37 -5.09 15.48
N VAL A 486 3.04 -4.90 15.52
CA VAL A 486 2.42 -3.60 15.82
C VAL A 486 2.67 -3.18 17.28
N VAL A 487 2.70 -4.14 18.20
CA VAL A 487 3.00 -3.92 19.62
C VAL A 487 4.44 -3.49 19.82
N ILE A 488 5.41 -3.96 19.02
CA ILE A 488 6.79 -3.48 19.07
C ILE A 488 6.82 -1.98 18.77
N LEU A 489 6.19 -1.56 17.67
CA LEU A 489 6.13 -0.14 17.29
C LEU A 489 5.37 0.70 18.33
N LEU A 490 4.26 0.19 18.87
CA LEU A 490 3.55 0.84 19.97
C LEU A 490 4.42 0.99 21.22
N ASN A 491 5.21 -0.02 21.58
CA ASN A 491 6.14 0.04 22.71
C ASN A 491 7.25 1.06 22.47
N GLU A 492 7.77 1.20 21.25
CA GLU A 492 8.74 2.23 20.92
C GLU A 492 8.15 3.63 21.10
N ILE A 493 6.92 3.86 20.63
CA ILE A 493 6.19 5.13 20.83
C ILE A 493 6.00 5.41 22.32
N VAL A 494 5.53 4.41 23.08
CA VAL A 494 5.32 4.52 24.52
C VAL A 494 6.63 4.81 25.26
N ASN A 495 7.73 4.15 24.90
CA ASN A 495 9.02 4.41 25.50
C ASN A 495 9.51 5.84 25.23
N ARG A 496 9.26 6.39 24.04
CA ARG A 496 9.53 7.82 23.75
C ARG A 496 8.70 8.72 24.66
N ILE A 497 7.41 8.43 24.83
CA ILE A 497 6.51 9.18 25.74
C ILE A 497 6.99 9.10 27.19
N ILE A 498 7.34 7.92 27.69
CA ILE A 498 7.86 7.71 29.06
C ILE A 498 9.19 8.46 29.25
N THR A 499 10.04 8.48 28.23
CA THR A 499 11.31 9.22 28.27
C THR A 499 11.10 10.73 28.34
N LEU A 500 10.06 11.27 27.68
CA LEU A 500 9.64 12.65 27.88
C LEU A 500 9.03 12.86 29.26
N GLY A 501 8.31 11.88 29.78
CA GLY A 501 7.79 11.84 31.15
C GLY A 501 8.87 12.05 32.21
N ASN A 502 10.05 11.46 32.02
CA ASN A 502 11.20 11.65 32.92
C ASN A 502 11.74 13.09 32.94
N LYS A 503 11.41 13.92 31.93
CA LYS A 503 11.77 15.33 31.86
C LYS A 503 10.68 16.26 32.40
N SER A 504 9.55 15.70 32.84
CA SER A 504 8.45 16.47 33.42
C SER A 504 8.93 17.23 34.65
N LYS A 505 8.52 18.49 34.75
CA LYS A 505 8.71 19.31 35.95
C LYS A 505 7.82 18.86 37.10
N GLU A 506 6.77 18.08 36.84
CA GLU A 506 5.82 17.62 37.86
C GLU A 506 5.78 16.08 37.87
N LEU A 507 6.09 15.48 39.02
CA LEU A 507 6.03 14.03 39.25
C LEU A 507 5.21 13.72 40.49
N THR A 508 4.21 12.86 40.36
CA THR A 508 3.37 12.38 41.47
C THR A 508 3.76 10.95 41.83
N PHE A 509 4.05 10.71 43.11
CA PHE A 509 4.30 9.40 43.66
C PHE A 509 3.06 8.93 44.43
N LYS A 510 2.56 7.74 44.09
CA LYS A 510 1.38 7.15 44.72
C LYS A 510 1.73 5.81 45.35
N ASN A 511 1.43 5.64 46.64
CA ASN A 511 1.59 4.35 47.33
C ASN A 511 0.28 3.55 47.27
N ILE A 512 0.35 2.29 46.80
CA ILE A 512 -0.79 1.39 46.58
C ILE A 512 -0.90 0.31 47.66
N GLU A 513 0.10 0.15 48.53
CA GLU A 513 0.15 -0.89 49.56
C GLU A 513 -0.63 -0.57 50.84
N LYS A 514 -1.23 0.63 50.99
CA LYS A 514 -1.93 1.04 52.22
C LYS A 514 -3.39 1.41 51.97
N ASP A 515 -4.26 1.10 52.94
CA ASP A 515 -5.69 1.48 53.01
C ASP A 515 -5.95 3.00 52.95
N SER A 516 -4.91 3.82 52.93
CA SER A 516 -4.95 5.25 52.63
C SER A 516 -4.01 5.55 51.47
N ILE A 517 -4.57 5.99 50.34
CA ILE A 517 -3.79 6.50 49.21
C ILE A 517 -3.03 7.73 49.71
N LYS A 518 -1.71 7.63 49.83
CA LYS A 518 -0.83 8.80 49.99
C LYS A 518 -0.30 9.17 48.62
N GLU A 519 -0.65 10.36 48.16
CA GLU A 519 -0.09 10.99 46.97
C GLU A 519 0.91 12.06 47.43
N MET A 520 2.06 12.14 46.75
CA MET A 520 3.01 13.23 46.93
C MET A 520 3.39 13.73 45.55
N THR A 521 3.11 15.00 45.27
CA THR A 521 3.50 15.62 44.02
C THR A 521 4.73 16.50 44.26
N PHE A 522 5.73 16.29 43.41
CA PHE A 522 6.99 17.03 43.39
C PHE A 522 6.99 17.92 42.15
N THR A 523 7.12 19.23 42.38
CA THR A 523 7.26 20.23 41.31
C THR A 523 8.68 20.76 41.34
N PHE A 524 9.41 20.58 40.24
CA PHE A 524 10.77 21.05 40.04
C PHE A 524 10.74 22.44 39.40
N GLU A 525 10.99 23.46 40.20
CA GLU A 525 11.30 24.82 39.75
C GLU A 525 12.81 25.07 39.86
N ASP A 526 13.36 25.98 39.05
CA ASP A 526 14.79 26.04 38.71
C ASP A 526 15.76 25.94 39.92
N ASP A 527 15.39 26.44 41.10
CA ASP A 527 16.21 26.40 42.33
C ASP A 527 15.57 25.64 43.52
N TYR A 528 14.33 25.12 43.41
CA TYR A 528 13.61 24.49 44.53
C TYR A 528 12.71 23.34 44.09
N ILE A 529 12.56 22.34 44.97
CA ILE A 529 11.59 21.26 44.82
C ILE A 529 10.42 21.57 45.75
N GLU A 530 9.26 21.91 45.19
CA GLU A 530 8.03 22.05 45.94
C GLU A 530 7.39 20.67 46.13
N VAL A 531 6.97 20.37 47.37
CA VAL A 531 6.32 19.11 47.71
C VAL A 531 4.92 19.39 48.24
N SER A 532 3.91 18.92 47.53
CA SER A 532 2.51 18.92 47.98
C SER A 532 2.09 17.49 48.35
N MET A 533 1.52 17.32 49.53
CA MET A 533 1.01 16.03 50.06
C MET A 533 -0.51 15.96 50.06
#